data_AF-A0A0J8TZK2-F1
#
_entry.id   AF-A0A0J8TZK2-F1
#
_cell.length_a   1.000
_cell.length_b   1.000
_cell.length_c   1.000
_cell.angle_alpha   90.00
_cell.angle_beta   90.00
_cell.angle_gamma   90.00
#
_symmetry.space_group_name_H-M   'P 1'
#
loop_
_entity.id
_entity.type
_entity.pdbx_description
1 polymer ?
#
loop_
_entity_poly.entity_id
_entity_poly.type
_entity_poly.pdbx_seq_one_letter_code
_entity_poly.pdbx_strand_id
1 'polypeptide(L)'
;MDVLVSLGADRPGSSYTALTWVKDALEQRFPTTDVTIRRPAVVVNFAGGYQTWEIIPGFLTGRGGSALVYDIPSPVTGGGWIDAAPYEHLAYVNECNEKPGKGDAKALARLAKAWKYYCDVPVSSFYLEMRAAQHVKSIDAYIHVWDICLLLEKLRDHEFADMNDPKGAAGRFSATSSDSTREEAISKVKTAASRARKALEASRADDPSTAFHYLDLLFGGRFPAR
;
A
#
# COMPACT_ATOMS: atom_id res chain seq x y z
N MET A 1 -5.47 -10.03 -4.01
CA MET A 1 -5.20 -9.81 -5.45
C MET A 1 -6.08 -8.67 -5.84
N ASP A 2 -5.51 -7.58 -6.31
CA ASP A 2 -6.23 -6.31 -6.38
C ASP A 2 -6.41 -5.97 -7.86
N VAL A 3 -7.64 -5.77 -8.28
CA VAL A 3 -7.99 -5.57 -9.69
C VAL A 3 -8.91 -4.37 -9.80
N LEU A 4 -8.48 -3.38 -10.59
CA LEU A 4 -9.36 -2.32 -11.05
C LEU A 4 -10.16 -2.83 -12.25
N VAL A 5 -11.49 -2.74 -12.16
CA VAL A 5 -12.41 -3.11 -13.24
C VAL A 5 -13.03 -1.86 -13.81
N SER A 6 -12.73 -1.56 -15.06
CA SER A 6 -13.35 -0.46 -15.79
C SER A 6 -14.81 -0.81 -16.10
N LEU A 7 -15.75 -0.06 -15.55
CA LEU A 7 -17.17 -0.23 -15.81
C LEU A 7 -17.59 0.64 -17.01
N GLY A 8 -18.42 0.07 -17.88
CA GLY A 8 -18.94 0.78 -19.06
C GLY A 8 -20.22 1.58 -18.80
N ALA A 9 -20.82 1.45 -17.62
CA ALA A 9 -21.97 2.25 -17.19
C ALA A 9 -21.54 3.66 -16.77
N ASP A 10 -22.48 4.59 -16.76
CA ASP A 10 -22.23 5.93 -16.23
C ASP A 10 -21.86 5.88 -14.74
N ARG A 11 -20.90 6.73 -14.35
CA ARG A 11 -20.46 6.85 -12.96
C ARG A 11 -21.62 7.32 -12.08
N PRO A 12 -22.05 6.54 -11.07
CA PRO A 12 -23.15 6.97 -10.20
C PRO A 12 -22.73 8.15 -9.32
N GLY A 13 -23.70 8.91 -8.83
CA GLY A 13 -23.42 10.04 -7.92
C GLY A 13 -22.72 9.60 -6.62
N SER A 14 -23.10 8.43 -6.09
CA SER A 14 -22.48 7.84 -4.91
C SER A 14 -21.49 6.74 -5.28
N SER A 15 -20.27 6.81 -4.75
CA SER A 15 -19.28 5.74 -4.91
C SER A 15 -19.64 4.46 -4.15
N TYR A 16 -20.52 4.55 -3.15
CA TYR A 16 -21.07 3.36 -2.49
C TYR A 16 -22.00 2.57 -3.43
N THR A 17 -22.76 3.26 -4.29
CA THR A 17 -23.62 2.60 -5.29
C THR A 17 -22.80 1.73 -6.25
N ALA A 18 -21.65 2.21 -6.72
CA ALA A 18 -20.78 1.40 -7.58
C ALA A 18 -20.21 0.17 -6.86
N LEU A 19 -19.87 0.29 -5.57
CA LEU A 19 -19.45 -0.86 -4.75
C LEU A 19 -20.58 -1.88 -4.60
N THR A 20 -21.81 -1.42 -4.37
CA THR A 20 -22.99 -2.29 -4.31
C THR A 20 -23.24 -3.01 -5.63
N TRP A 21 -23.14 -2.34 -6.78
CA TRP A 21 -23.29 -2.99 -8.09
C TRP A 21 -22.31 -4.15 -8.28
N VAL A 22 -21.03 -3.92 -7.93
CA VAL A 22 -20.01 -4.97 -8.02
C VAL A 22 -20.27 -6.09 -7.03
N LYS A 23 -20.64 -5.77 -5.78
CA LYS A 23 -21.00 -6.77 -4.76
C LYS A 23 -22.16 -7.65 -5.22
N ASP A 24 -23.26 -7.05 -5.64
CA ASP A 24 -24.47 -7.77 -6.04
C ASP A 24 -24.19 -8.70 -7.22
N ALA A 25 -23.41 -8.24 -8.21
CA ALA A 25 -22.99 -9.06 -9.35
C ALA A 25 -22.10 -10.25 -8.92
N LEU A 26 -21.19 -10.04 -7.97
CA LEU A 26 -20.31 -11.09 -7.45
C LEU A 26 -21.07 -12.10 -6.58
N GLU A 27 -21.98 -11.65 -5.72
CA GLU A 27 -22.84 -12.55 -4.92
C GLU A 27 -23.76 -13.38 -5.81
N GLN A 28 -24.33 -12.79 -6.86
CA GLN A 28 -25.11 -13.53 -7.84
C GLN A 28 -24.27 -14.61 -8.54
N ARG A 29 -23.01 -14.29 -8.87
CA ARG A 29 -22.11 -15.22 -9.57
C ARG A 29 -21.56 -16.32 -8.67
N PHE A 30 -21.29 -15.99 -7.40
CA PHE A 30 -20.63 -16.83 -6.40
C PHE A 30 -21.46 -16.90 -5.10
N PRO A 31 -22.66 -17.51 -5.13
CA PRO A 31 -23.65 -17.43 -4.05
C PRO A 31 -23.22 -18.07 -2.72
N THR A 32 -22.17 -18.89 -2.73
CA THR A 32 -21.63 -19.55 -1.52
C THR A 32 -20.30 -18.95 -1.05
N THR A 33 -19.83 -17.88 -1.70
CA THR A 33 -18.56 -17.22 -1.36
C THR A 33 -18.85 -15.97 -0.54
N ASP A 34 -18.04 -15.71 0.48
CA ASP A 34 -18.14 -14.47 1.26
C ASP A 34 -17.70 -13.28 0.39
N VAL A 35 -18.62 -12.33 0.18
CA VAL A 35 -18.42 -11.11 -0.60
C VAL A 35 -18.76 -9.91 0.28
N THR A 36 -17.78 -9.07 0.58
CA THR A 36 -17.95 -7.93 1.48
C THR A 36 -17.40 -6.64 0.89
N ILE A 37 -18.03 -5.51 1.18
CA ILE A 37 -17.46 -4.21 0.83
C ILE A 37 -16.35 -3.89 1.83
N ARG A 38 -15.14 -3.61 1.30
CA ARG A 38 -13.99 -3.06 2.05
C ARG A 38 -13.37 -1.98 1.19
N ARG A 39 -13.73 -0.72 1.44
CA ARG A 39 -13.33 0.40 0.58
C ARG A 39 -11.80 0.42 0.39
N PRO A 40 -11.31 0.69 -0.83
CA PRO A 40 -12.04 1.14 -2.02
C PRO A 40 -12.63 -0.02 -2.87
N ALA A 41 -12.61 -1.26 -2.38
CA ALA A 41 -12.91 -2.47 -3.13
C ALA A 41 -14.15 -3.23 -2.62
N VAL A 42 -14.55 -4.22 -3.40
CA VAL A 42 -15.35 -5.35 -2.97
C VAL A 42 -14.43 -6.55 -2.83
N VAL A 43 -14.43 -7.16 -1.65
CA VAL A 43 -13.58 -8.29 -1.30
C VAL A 43 -14.33 -9.59 -1.49
N VAL A 44 -13.71 -10.53 -2.20
CA VAL A 44 -14.22 -11.89 -2.43
C VAL A 44 -13.26 -12.89 -1.80
N ASN A 45 -13.75 -13.67 -0.85
CA ASN A 45 -12.96 -14.62 -0.07
C ASN A 45 -13.17 -16.05 -0.58
N PHE A 46 -12.48 -16.42 -1.65
CA PHE A 46 -12.51 -17.79 -2.17
C PHE A 46 -11.85 -18.78 -1.21
N ALA A 47 -12.31 -20.03 -1.26
CA ALA A 47 -11.80 -21.14 -0.44
C ALA A 47 -11.73 -20.78 1.06
N GLY A 48 -12.77 -20.14 1.59
CA GLY A 48 -12.83 -19.74 3.00
C GLY A 48 -11.83 -18.67 3.40
N GLY A 49 -11.38 -17.83 2.44
CA GLY A 49 -10.40 -16.77 2.68
C GLY A 49 -8.95 -17.18 2.40
N TYR A 50 -8.69 -18.41 1.95
CA TYR A 50 -7.34 -18.80 1.49
C TYR A 50 -6.91 -18.00 0.25
N GLN A 51 -7.86 -17.57 -0.57
CA GLN A 51 -7.62 -16.72 -1.72
C GLN A 51 -8.56 -15.50 -1.71
N THR A 52 -8.00 -14.33 -1.43
CA THR A 52 -8.74 -13.07 -1.37
C THR A 52 -8.50 -12.21 -2.62
N TRP A 53 -9.60 -11.76 -3.23
CA TRP A 53 -9.60 -10.81 -4.34
C TRP A 53 -10.26 -9.50 -3.92
N GLU A 54 -9.66 -8.38 -4.30
CA GLU A 54 -10.17 -7.03 -4.09
C GLU A 54 -10.53 -6.43 -5.45
N ILE A 55 -11.82 -6.23 -5.70
CA ILE A 55 -12.34 -5.73 -6.97
C ILE A 55 -12.72 -4.26 -6.79
N ILE A 56 -11.98 -3.37 -7.45
CA ILE A 56 -12.17 -1.92 -7.36
C ILE A 56 -12.93 -1.46 -8.61
N PRO A 57 -14.19 -0.98 -8.49
CA PRO A 57 -14.88 -0.38 -9.62
C PRO A 57 -14.17 0.92 -10.03
N GLY A 58 -13.88 1.05 -11.33
CA GLY A 58 -13.28 2.24 -11.91
C GLY A 58 -14.11 2.76 -13.08
N PHE A 59 -14.20 4.08 -13.19
CA PHE A 59 -14.87 4.76 -14.30
C PHE A 59 -13.84 5.63 -15.01
N LEU A 60 -13.61 5.39 -16.30
CA LEU A 60 -12.60 6.13 -17.06
C LEU A 60 -12.98 7.62 -17.12
N THR A 61 -11.98 8.48 -16.98
CA THR A 61 -12.15 9.94 -16.94
C THR A 61 -11.36 10.60 -18.06
N GLY A 62 -11.79 11.79 -18.48
CA GLY A 62 -11.04 12.62 -19.43
C GLY A 62 -9.95 13.49 -18.80
N ARG A 63 -9.73 13.42 -17.47
CA ARG A 63 -8.83 14.33 -16.75
C ARG A 63 -7.35 14.04 -16.97
N GLY A 64 -7.01 12.81 -17.37
CA GLY A 64 -5.63 12.34 -17.51
C GLY A 64 -4.91 12.76 -18.80
N GLY A 65 -5.57 13.46 -19.72
CA GLY A 65 -5.00 13.72 -21.05
C GLY A 65 -4.72 12.41 -21.79
N SER A 66 -3.44 12.05 -21.96
CA SER A 66 -3.04 10.76 -22.52
C SER A 66 -3.01 9.61 -21.52
N ALA A 67 -3.02 9.90 -20.21
CA ALA A 67 -3.00 8.88 -19.17
C ALA A 67 -4.41 8.33 -18.90
N LEU A 68 -4.50 7.02 -18.65
CA LEU A 68 -5.75 6.37 -18.25
C LEU A 68 -6.00 6.61 -16.75
N VAL A 69 -6.81 7.62 -16.46
CA VAL A 69 -7.22 8.01 -15.10
C VAL A 69 -8.66 7.58 -14.86
N TYR A 70 -8.89 6.91 -13.74
CA TYR A 70 -10.17 6.39 -13.32
C TYR A 70 -10.67 7.09 -12.06
N ASP A 71 -11.97 7.35 -12.00
CA ASP A 71 -12.68 7.58 -10.75
C ASP A 71 -12.89 6.24 -10.04
N ILE A 72 -12.33 6.08 -8.84
CA ILE A 72 -12.56 4.94 -7.96
C ILE A 72 -13.18 5.39 -6.63
N PRO A 73 -13.87 4.52 -5.89
CA PRO A 73 -14.33 4.83 -4.54
C PRO A 73 -13.18 5.25 -3.62
N SER A 74 -13.42 6.25 -2.77
CA SER A 74 -12.46 6.62 -1.73
C SER A 74 -12.31 5.50 -0.67
N PRO A 75 -11.10 5.25 -0.13
CA PRO A 75 -10.93 4.35 1.01
C PRO A 75 -11.56 4.89 2.31
N VAL A 76 -11.85 6.20 2.40
CA VAL A 76 -12.44 6.86 3.56
C VAL A 76 -13.93 6.56 3.64
N THR A 77 -14.47 6.07 4.76
CA THR A 77 -15.92 5.86 4.91
C THR A 77 -16.69 7.18 4.73
N GLY A 78 -17.74 7.17 3.89
CA GLY A 78 -18.46 8.39 3.53
C GLY A 78 -17.73 9.28 2.51
N GLY A 79 -16.50 8.93 2.14
CA GLY A 79 -15.76 9.60 1.07
C GLY A 79 -16.39 9.37 -0.31
N GLY A 80 -16.23 10.35 -1.20
CA GLY A 80 -16.74 10.30 -2.57
C GLY A 80 -15.86 9.45 -3.51
N TRP A 81 -15.41 10.09 -4.57
CA TRP A 81 -14.56 9.52 -5.61
C TRP A 81 -13.13 10.07 -5.49
N ILE A 82 -12.14 9.26 -5.86
CA ILE A 82 -10.74 9.68 -5.98
C ILE A 82 -10.19 9.24 -7.35
N ASP A 83 -9.15 9.94 -7.80
CA ASP A 83 -8.43 9.58 -9.03
C ASP A 83 -7.48 8.41 -8.79
N ALA A 84 -7.43 7.49 -9.75
CA ALA A 84 -6.43 6.44 -9.82
C ALA A 84 -5.85 6.34 -11.25
N ALA A 85 -4.53 6.24 -11.36
CA ALA A 85 -3.82 6.07 -12.63
C ALA A 85 -2.92 4.82 -12.58
N PRO A 86 -3.49 3.59 -12.52
CA PRO A 86 -2.72 2.39 -12.20
C PRO A 86 -1.53 2.14 -13.14
N TYR A 87 -1.69 2.44 -14.44
CA TYR A 87 -0.62 2.30 -15.43
C TYR A 87 0.56 3.23 -15.14
N GLU A 88 0.28 4.49 -14.79
CA GLU A 88 1.31 5.48 -14.49
C GLU A 88 2.03 5.16 -13.19
N HIS A 89 1.28 4.73 -12.17
CA HIS A 89 1.86 4.34 -10.88
C HIS A 89 2.73 3.08 -11.01
N LEU A 90 2.30 2.09 -11.81
CA LEU A 90 3.09 0.91 -12.12
C LEU A 90 4.36 1.27 -12.90
N ALA A 91 4.25 2.17 -13.89
CA ALA A 91 5.40 2.67 -14.65
C ALA A 91 6.41 3.35 -13.72
N TYR A 92 5.95 4.21 -12.80
CA TYR A 92 6.81 4.85 -11.81
C TYR A 92 7.55 3.84 -10.93
N VAL A 93 6.85 2.84 -10.39
CA VAL A 93 7.48 1.80 -9.56
C VAL A 93 8.49 1.01 -10.38
N ASN A 94 8.17 0.64 -11.62
CA ASN A 94 9.10 -0.08 -12.49
C ASN A 94 10.35 0.75 -12.80
N GLU A 95 10.22 2.03 -13.11
CA GLU A 95 11.35 2.94 -13.32
C GLU A 95 12.26 3.01 -12.09
N CYS A 96 11.67 3.15 -10.89
CA CYS A 96 12.42 3.16 -9.63
C CYS A 96 13.00 1.79 -9.27
N ASN A 97 12.51 0.71 -9.88
CA ASN A 97 12.95 -0.65 -9.61
C ASN A 97 14.12 -1.09 -10.50
N GLU A 98 14.57 -0.26 -11.44
CA GLU A 98 15.74 -0.54 -12.28
C GLU A 98 17.06 -0.01 -11.68
N LYS A 99 16.99 0.98 -10.78
CA LYS A 99 18.16 1.61 -10.15
C LYS A 99 17.89 1.92 -8.66
N PRO A 100 18.91 1.86 -7.79
CA PRO A 100 20.32 1.59 -8.08
C PRO A 100 20.61 0.12 -8.44
N GLY A 101 19.85 -0.82 -7.89
CA GLY A 101 19.83 -2.22 -8.29
C GLY A 101 18.46 -2.65 -8.82
N LYS A 102 18.46 -3.61 -9.74
CA LYS A 102 17.23 -4.17 -10.30
C LYS A 102 16.49 -4.99 -9.23
N GLY A 103 15.31 -4.54 -8.84
CA GLY A 103 14.46 -5.23 -7.84
C GLY A 103 14.34 -4.52 -6.49
N ASP A 104 15.15 -3.50 -6.23
CA ASP A 104 15.28 -2.89 -4.90
C ASP A 104 13.99 -2.22 -4.42
N ALA A 105 13.34 -1.43 -5.29
CA ALA A 105 12.08 -0.77 -4.95
C ALA A 105 10.99 -1.78 -4.57
N LYS A 106 10.85 -2.86 -5.34
CA LYS A 106 9.88 -3.93 -5.05
C LYS A 106 10.27 -4.73 -3.80
N ALA A 107 11.56 -4.93 -3.54
CA ALA A 107 12.03 -5.58 -2.32
C ALA A 107 11.70 -4.75 -1.07
N LEU A 108 12.01 -3.45 -1.09
CA LEU A 108 11.68 -2.54 0.01
C LEU A 108 10.16 -2.44 0.24
N ALA A 109 9.37 -2.35 -0.83
CA ALA A 109 7.92 -2.34 -0.73
C ALA A 109 7.37 -3.62 -0.08
N ARG A 110 7.94 -4.79 -0.40
CA ARG A 110 7.55 -6.07 0.23
C ARG A 110 7.87 -6.09 1.73
N LEU A 111 9.02 -5.57 2.14
CA LEU A 111 9.37 -5.44 3.56
C LEU A 111 8.38 -4.50 4.29
N ALA A 112 8.11 -3.32 3.71
CA ALA A 112 7.15 -2.39 4.30
C ALA A 112 5.74 -2.98 4.40
N LYS A 113 5.30 -3.72 3.39
CA LYS A 113 4.01 -4.43 3.40
C LYS A 113 4.00 -5.58 4.41
N ALA A 114 5.09 -6.35 4.54
CA ALA A 114 5.20 -7.40 5.55
C ALA A 114 5.06 -6.81 6.96
N TRP A 115 5.76 -5.71 7.27
CA TRP A 115 5.58 -4.97 8.52
C TRP A 115 4.12 -4.54 8.73
N LYS A 116 3.51 -3.93 7.70
CA LYS A 116 2.09 -3.55 7.74
C LYS A 116 1.20 -4.74 8.13
N TYR A 117 1.33 -5.87 7.45
CA TYR A 117 0.44 -7.02 7.67
C TYR A 117 0.72 -7.73 9.00
N TYR A 118 1.98 -7.94 9.37
CA TYR A 118 2.33 -8.65 10.61
C TYR A 118 2.08 -7.82 11.87
N CYS A 119 2.05 -6.49 11.76
CA CYS A 119 1.76 -5.59 12.87
C CYS A 119 0.38 -4.89 12.75
N ASP A 120 -0.46 -5.34 11.81
CA ASP A 120 -1.81 -4.83 11.57
C ASP A 120 -1.88 -3.30 11.43
N VAL A 121 -0.95 -2.72 10.68
CA VAL A 121 -0.85 -1.26 10.55
C VAL A 121 -1.92 -0.76 9.57
N PRO A 122 -2.80 0.20 9.97
CA PRO A 122 -3.89 0.67 9.12
C PRO A 122 -3.42 1.69 8.07
N VAL A 123 -2.46 1.30 7.23
CA VAL A 123 -1.88 2.10 6.15
C VAL A 123 -2.11 1.46 4.77
N SER A 124 -2.28 2.27 3.74
CA SER A 124 -2.45 1.83 2.35
C SER A 124 -1.20 1.12 1.84
N SER A 125 -1.36 -0.07 1.25
CA SER A 125 -0.25 -0.79 0.61
C SER A 125 0.27 -0.02 -0.60
N PHE A 126 -0.63 0.62 -1.37
CA PHE A 126 -0.27 1.50 -2.47
C PHE A 126 0.61 2.67 -2.01
N TYR A 127 0.26 3.32 -0.89
CA TYR A 127 1.05 4.41 -0.33
C TYR A 127 2.47 3.93 0.03
N LEU A 128 2.60 2.76 0.67
CA LEU A 128 3.91 2.18 1.00
C LEU A 128 4.72 1.84 -0.26
N GLU A 129 4.09 1.34 -1.32
CA GLU A 129 4.76 1.07 -2.60
C GLU A 129 5.31 2.36 -3.23
N MET A 130 4.52 3.43 -3.27
CA MET A 130 4.96 4.73 -3.80
C MET A 130 6.09 5.34 -2.97
N ARG A 131 6.01 5.26 -1.63
CA ARG A 131 7.06 5.77 -0.74
C ARG A 131 8.34 4.94 -0.81
N ALA A 132 8.25 3.62 -0.94
CA ALA A 132 9.40 2.75 -1.15
C ALA A 132 10.10 3.05 -2.48
N ALA A 133 9.34 3.20 -3.57
CA ALA A 133 9.88 3.61 -4.87
C ALA A 133 10.54 5.00 -4.82
N GLN A 134 9.89 5.97 -4.18
CA GLN A 134 10.46 7.31 -3.97
C GLN A 134 11.76 7.26 -3.17
N HIS A 135 11.82 6.42 -2.13
CA HIS A 135 13.02 6.24 -1.33
C HIS A 135 14.16 5.68 -2.17
N VAL A 136 13.93 4.56 -2.88
CA VAL A 136 14.95 3.88 -3.69
C VAL A 136 15.45 4.76 -4.84
N LYS A 137 14.58 5.57 -5.45
CA LYS A 137 14.97 6.55 -6.47
C LYS A 137 15.96 7.60 -5.94
N SER A 138 16.03 7.83 -4.63
CA SER A 138 16.85 8.87 -4.00
C SER A 138 18.21 8.40 -3.46
N ILE A 139 18.55 7.12 -3.65
CA ILE A 139 19.78 6.51 -3.10
C ILE A 139 20.63 5.87 -4.21
N ASP A 140 21.93 5.80 -3.98
CA ASP A 140 22.90 5.22 -4.93
C ASP A 140 23.21 3.74 -4.65
N ALA A 141 22.89 3.25 -3.46
CA ALA A 141 23.09 1.86 -3.06
C ALA A 141 21.96 1.42 -2.12
N TYR A 142 21.52 0.17 -2.26
CA TYR A 142 20.44 -0.40 -1.48
C TYR A 142 20.94 -1.54 -0.57
N ILE A 143 20.54 -1.49 0.70
CA ILE A 143 20.81 -2.49 1.73
C ILE A 143 19.52 -2.68 2.54
N HIS A 144 18.96 -3.89 2.51
CA HIS A 144 17.65 -4.19 3.11
C HIS A 144 17.43 -3.63 4.52
N VAL A 145 18.34 -3.90 5.46
CA VAL A 145 18.22 -3.44 6.86
C VAL A 145 18.35 -1.92 6.99
N TRP A 146 19.16 -1.30 6.12
CA TRP A 146 19.38 0.13 6.13
C TRP A 146 18.16 0.87 5.60
N ASP A 147 17.68 0.47 4.42
CA ASP A 147 16.62 1.21 3.73
C ASP A 147 15.25 0.98 4.33
N ILE A 148 14.98 -0.18 4.93
CA ILE A 148 13.74 -0.35 5.72
C ILE A 148 13.75 0.56 6.95
N CYS A 149 14.90 0.72 7.62
CA CYS A 149 15.04 1.65 8.74
C CYS A 149 14.77 3.09 8.29
N LEU A 150 15.47 3.55 7.26
CA LEU A 150 15.31 4.92 6.76
C LEU A 150 13.92 5.19 6.20
N LEU A 151 13.28 4.21 5.53
CA LEU A 151 11.90 4.35 5.08
C LEU A 151 10.95 4.54 6.26
N LEU A 152 11.03 3.69 7.30
CA LEU A 152 10.17 3.78 8.49
C LEU A 152 10.39 5.09 9.26
N GLU A 153 11.63 5.59 9.32
CA GLU A 153 11.93 6.89 9.91
C GLU A 153 11.35 8.04 9.09
N LYS A 154 11.48 8.02 7.76
CA LYS A 154 10.81 9.02 6.89
C LYS A 154 9.29 8.99 7.11
N LEU A 155 8.68 7.80 7.18
CA LEU A 155 7.26 7.61 7.45
C LEU A 155 6.82 8.17 8.80
N ARG A 156 7.65 7.99 9.84
CA ARG A 156 7.47 8.60 11.16
C ARG A 156 7.58 10.12 11.10
N ASP A 157 8.64 10.63 10.48
CA ASP A 157 9.02 12.04 10.56
C ASP A 157 8.03 12.95 9.82
N HIS A 158 7.48 12.50 8.70
CA HIS A 158 6.40 13.21 8.02
C HIS A 158 5.00 12.73 8.42
N GLU A 159 4.91 11.86 9.44
CA GLU A 159 3.64 11.36 9.99
C GLU A 159 2.66 10.84 8.92
N PHE A 160 3.12 10.05 7.95
CA PHE A 160 2.29 9.60 6.84
C PHE A 160 1.60 10.71 6.03
N ALA A 161 2.24 11.88 5.87
CA ALA A 161 1.71 12.98 5.07
C ALA A 161 1.29 12.53 3.66
N ASP A 162 0.19 13.09 3.17
CA ASP A 162 -0.34 12.84 1.83
C ASP A 162 0.73 13.04 0.76
N MET A 163 0.68 12.19 -0.26
CA MET A 163 1.64 12.16 -1.35
C MET A 163 1.00 12.72 -2.62
N ASN A 164 1.71 13.59 -3.34
CA ASN A 164 1.36 13.93 -4.71
C ASN A 164 1.66 12.73 -5.61
N ASP A 165 0.83 12.48 -6.62
CA ASP A 165 1.14 11.50 -7.66
C ASP A 165 2.54 11.77 -8.25
N PRO A 166 3.50 10.83 -8.12
CA PRO A 166 4.84 10.97 -8.68
C PRO A 166 4.88 11.23 -10.19
N LYS A 167 3.85 10.80 -10.93
CA LYS A 167 3.72 11.01 -12.38
C LYS A 167 2.83 12.21 -12.72
N GLY A 168 2.16 12.80 -11.72
CA GLY A 168 1.22 13.92 -11.92
C GLY A 168 -0.01 13.57 -12.74
N ALA A 169 -0.35 12.28 -12.89
CA ALA A 169 -1.50 11.83 -13.66
C ALA A 169 -2.80 11.90 -12.84
N ALA A 170 -2.70 11.67 -11.53
CA ALA A 170 -3.78 11.75 -10.56
C ALA A 170 -3.50 12.83 -9.50
N GLY A 171 -4.51 13.11 -8.68
CA GLY A 171 -4.38 14.00 -7.53
C GLY A 171 -3.52 13.45 -6.39
N ARG A 172 -3.64 14.08 -5.23
CA ARG A 172 -3.01 13.61 -3.98
C ARG A 172 -3.74 12.39 -3.44
N PHE A 173 -3.00 11.48 -2.81
CA PHE A 173 -3.56 10.34 -2.12
C PHE A 173 -3.05 10.25 -0.67
N SER A 174 -3.94 9.82 0.22
CA SER A 174 -3.68 9.67 1.64
C SER A 174 -3.10 8.30 1.98
N ALA A 175 -2.38 8.24 3.09
CA ALA A 175 -1.83 6.99 3.61
C ALA A 175 -2.88 6.15 4.34
N THR A 176 -3.84 6.79 4.99
CA THR A 176 -4.84 6.16 5.87
C THR A 176 -6.26 6.61 5.50
N SER A 177 -7.25 5.89 5.99
CA SER A 177 -8.67 6.11 5.68
C SER A 177 -9.37 7.12 6.61
N SER A 178 -8.72 7.54 7.69
CA SER A 178 -9.24 8.50 8.68
C SER A 178 -8.11 9.07 9.54
N ASP A 179 -8.42 10.10 10.31
CA ASP A 179 -7.50 10.64 11.32
C ASP A 179 -7.22 9.61 12.43
N SER A 180 -8.23 8.87 12.88
CA SER A 180 -8.06 7.81 13.89
C SER A 180 -7.10 6.71 13.43
N THR A 181 -7.22 6.26 12.19
CA THR A 181 -6.28 5.28 11.61
C THR A 181 -4.90 5.89 11.38
N ARG A 182 -4.82 7.20 11.11
CA ARG A 182 -3.54 7.92 11.03
C ARG A 182 -2.82 7.94 12.37
N GLU A 183 -3.50 8.27 13.46
CA GLU A 183 -2.93 8.29 14.81
C GLU A 183 -2.40 6.89 15.21
N GLU A 184 -3.18 5.84 14.92
CA GLU A 184 -2.76 4.46 15.16
C GLU A 184 -1.51 4.11 14.32
N ALA A 185 -1.51 4.43 13.03
CA ALA A 185 -0.37 4.19 12.15
C ALA A 185 0.89 4.93 12.64
N ILE A 186 0.75 6.18 13.09
CA ILE A 186 1.85 6.99 13.65
C ILE A 186 2.43 6.32 14.91
N SER A 187 1.56 5.82 15.80
CA SER A 187 2.01 5.09 16.99
C SER A 187 2.82 3.84 16.62
N LYS A 188 2.32 3.05 15.67
CA LYS A 188 2.99 1.83 15.20
C LYS A 188 4.31 2.12 14.48
N VAL A 189 4.37 3.14 13.63
CA VAL A 189 5.61 3.49 12.91
C VAL A 189 6.70 4.04 13.82
N LYS A 190 6.36 4.76 14.90
CA LYS A 190 7.32 5.19 15.92
C LYS A 190 8.05 4.00 16.54
N THR A 191 7.29 2.96 16.90
CA THR A 191 7.84 1.70 17.43
C THR A 191 8.68 0.98 16.37
N ALA A 192 8.18 0.88 15.14
CA ALA A 192 8.86 0.21 14.03
C ALA A 192 10.21 0.89 13.70
N ALA A 193 10.23 2.20 13.58
CA ALA A 193 11.43 2.99 13.32
C ALA A 193 12.48 2.78 14.43
N SER A 194 12.07 2.75 15.71
CA SER A 194 12.99 2.46 16.81
C SER A 194 13.60 1.06 16.72
N ARG A 195 12.79 0.04 16.43
CA ARG A 195 13.25 -1.35 16.27
C ARG A 195 14.19 -1.50 15.07
N ALA A 196 13.83 -0.91 13.94
CA ALA A 196 14.64 -0.93 12.73
C ALA A 196 15.99 -0.24 12.93
N ARG A 197 16.02 0.89 13.65
CA ARG A 197 17.26 1.59 14.01
C ARG A 197 18.19 0.74 14.85
N LYS A 198 17.67 0.06 15.87
CA LYS A 198 18.47 -0.85 16.71
C LYS A 198 18.98 -2.06 15.93
N ALA A 199 18.17 -2.62 15.04
CA ALA A 199 18.60 -3.70 14.14
C ALA A 199 19.74 -3.23 13.21
N LEU A 200 19.64 -2.02 12.66
CA LEU A 200 20.66 -1.43 11.82
C LEU A 200 21.97 -1.17 12.59
N GLU A 201 21.89 -0.60 13.79
CA GLU A 201 23.05 -0.36 14.65
C GLU A 201 23.78 -1.66 15.00
N ALA A 202 23.04 -2.70 15.38
CA ALA A 202 23.60 -4.02 15.65
C ALA A 202 24.24 -4.65 14.40
N SER A 203 23.58 -4.54 13.23
CA SER A 203 24.16 -5.01 11.96
C SER A 203 25.46 -4.29 11.60
N ARG A 204 25.59 -3.00 11.93
CA ARG A 204 26.83 -2.22 11.71
C ARG A 204 27.93 -2.56 12.71
N ALA A 205 27.56 -3.06 13.88
CA ALA A 205 28.48 -3.51 14.92
C ALA A 205 28.89 -4.99 14.76
N ASP A 206 28.50 -5.64 13.66
CA ASP A 206 28.69 -7.08 13.42
C ASP A 206 28.11 -7.97 14.55
N ASP A 207 26.97 -7.55 15.10
CA ASP A 207 26.18 -8.31 16.08
C ASP A 207 24.90 -8.87 15.43
N PRO A 208 25.00 -10.01 14.72
CA PRO A 208 23.86 -10.62 14.05
C PRO A 208 22.79 -11.12 15.03
N SER A 209 23.15 -11.45 16.28
CA SER A 209 22.17 -11.93 17.27
C SER A 209 21.20 -10.81 17.63
N THR A 210 21.72 -9.64 17.98
CA THR A 210 20.91 -8.47 18.32
C THR A 210 20.18 -7.93 17.09
N ALA A 211 20.81 -7.96 15.91
CA ALA A 211 20.16 -7.54 14.67
C ALA A 211 18.91 -8.40 14.35
N PHE A 212 19.04 -9.73 14.39
CA PHE A 212 17.92 -10.64 14.15
C PHE A 212 16.83 -10.52 15.21
N HIS A 213 17.20 -10.32 16.49
CA HIS A 213 16.24 -10.07 17.55
C HIS A 213 15.35 -8.85 17.25
N TYR A 214 15.93 -7.72 16.88
CA TYR A 214 15.15 -6.52 16.58
C TYR A 214 14.40 -6.59 15.25
N LEU A 215 14.93 -7.31 14.24
CA LEU A 215 14.19 -7.60 13.01
C LEU A 215 12.97 -8.47 13.29
N ASP A 216 13.10 -9.49 14.15
CA ASP A 216 11.96 -10.31 14.52
C ASP A 216 10.87 -9.51 15.26
N LEU A 217 11.27 -8.63 16.18
CA LEU A 217 10.34 -7.70 16.81
C LEU A 217 9.72 -6.71 15.81
N LEU A 218 10.47 -6.25 14.81
CA LEU A 218 9.95 -5.36 13.76
C LEU A 218 8.87 -6.06 12.93
N PHE A 219 9.06 -7.33 12.61
CA PHE A 219 8.15 -8.13 11.78
C PHE A 219 7.19 -9.01 12.60
N GLY A 220 6.94 -8.65 13.86
CA GLY A 220 5.90 -9.28 14.68
C GLY A 220 6.13 -10.78 14.95
N GLY A 221 7.38 -11.21 15.13
CA GLY A 221 7.71 -12.61 15.39
C GLY A 221 7.69 -13.50 14.14
N ARG A 222 7.69 -12.90 12.94
CA ARG A 222 7.63 -13.60 11.64
C ARG A 222 8.92 -13.45 10.84
N PHE A 223 10.00 -12.95 11.43
CA PHE A 223 11.27 -12.88 10.73
C PHE A 223 11.97 -14.25 10.79
N PRO A 224 12.69 -14.68 9.74
CA PRO A 224 13.41 -15.95 9.78
C PRO A 224 14.35 -16.02 10.98
N ALA A 225 14.32 -17.15 11.68
CA ALA A 225 15.33 -17.47 12.67
C ALA A 225 16.70 -17.58 11.98
N ARG A 226 17.74 -17.25 12.74
CA ARG A 226 19.13 -17.40 12.30
C ARG A 226 19.52 -18.87 12.14
#